data_AF-A0A6V7JPN7-F1
#
_entry.id   AF-A0A6V7JPN7-F1
#
_cell.length_a   1.000
_cell.length_b   1.000
_cell.length_c   1.000
_cell.angle_alpha   90.00
_cell.angle_beta   90.00
_cell.angle_gamma   90.00
#
_symmetry.space_group_name_H-M   'P 1'
#
loop_
_entity.id
_entity.type
_entity.pdbx_description
1 polymer ?
#
loop_
_entity_poly.entity_id
_entity_poly.type
_entity_poly.pdbx_seq_one_letter_code
_entity_poly.pdbx_strand_id
1 'polypeptide(L)'
;LVAQVYKIVPPILLETGKVKNPWPNVDAHSGVLLQYYGMKEMNYYTVLFGVSRALGVLASLVWDRALGLPIERPKSLSTDLLMKAAKAA
;
A
#
# COMPACT_ATOMS: atom_id res chain seq x y z
N LEU A 1 -17.35 -13.81 11.07
CA LEU A 1 -16.58 -14.09 9.83
C LEU A 1 -15.13 -13.59 9.90
N VAL A 2 -14.83 -12.27 9.89
CA VAL A 2 -13.43 -11.75 9.85
C VAL A 2 -12.51 -12.39 10.89
N ALA A 3 -12.95 -12.50 12.16
CA ALA A 3 -12.17 -13.16 13.20
C ALA A 3 -11.92 -14.66 12.94
N GLN A 4 -12.86 -15.37 12.30
CA GLN A 4 -12.66 -16.77 11.90
C GLN A 4 -11.63 -16.88 10.78
N VAL A 5 -11.70 -15.98 9.79
CA VAL A 5 -10.72 -15.89 8.69
C VAL A 5 -9.31 -15.68 9.26
N TYR A 6 -9.14 -14.77 10.23
CA TYR A 6 -7.86 -14.54 10.89
C TYR A 6 -7.29 -15.78 11.57
N LYS A 7 -8.14 -16.61 12.20
CA LYS A 7 -7.71 -17.86 12.86
C LYS A 7 -7.39 -18.99 11.87
N ILE A 8 -8.15 -19.09 10.79
CA ILE A 8 -8.17 -20.28 9.92
C ILE A 8 -7.26 -20.12 8.70
N VAL A 9 -7.20 -18.93 8.10
CA VAL A 9 -6.51 -18.75 6.80
C VAL A 9 -4.98 -18.77 6.91
N PRO A 10 -4.33 -18.10 7.90
CA PRO A 10 -2.88 -18.10 7.97
C PRO A 10 -2.20 -19.49 7.99
N PRO A 11 -2.66 -20.48 8.78
CA PRO A 11 -2.06 -21.82 8.75
C PRO A 11 -2.26 -22.52 7.40
N ILE A 12 -3.43 -22.37 6.76
CA ILE A 12 -3.68 -22.93 5.43
C ILE A 12 -2.71 -22.34 4.40
N LEU A 13 -2.51 -21.02 4.41
CA LEU A 13 -1.58 -20.36 3.49
C LEU A 13 -0.14 -20.83 3.69
N LEU A 14 0.26 -21.08 4.94
CA LEU A 14 1.58 -21.61 5.27
C LEU A 14 1.76 -23.03 4.71
N GLU A 15 0.76 -23.90 4.85
CA GLU A 15 0.80 -25.28 4.32
C GLU A 15 0.95 -25.34 2.79
N THR A 16 0.45 -24.33 2.06
CA THR A 16 0.64 -24.31 0.59
C THR A 16 2.08 -24.12 0.14
N GLY A 17 2.96 -23.56 1.00
CA GLY A 17 4.34 -23.20 0.65
C GLY A 17 4.48 -22.10 -0.41
N LYS A 18 3.38 -21.49 -0.88
CA LYS A 18 3.39 -20.45 -1.95
C LYS A 18 3.40 -19.03 -1.41
N VAL A 19 2.95 -18.83 -0.17
CA VAL A 19 2.80 -17.50 0.43
C VAL A 19 3.96 -17.23 1.38
N LYS A 20 4.70 -16.14 1.12
CA LYS A 20 5.86 -15.75 1.93
C LYS A 20 5.47 -15.25 3.33
N ASN A 21 4.39 -14.48 3.43
CA ASN A 21 3.87 -13.95 4.70
C ASN A 21 2.34 -14.16 4.72
N PRO A 22 1.81 -15.03 5.60
CA PRO A 22 0.41 -15.44 5.58
C PRO A 22 -0.52 -14.50 6.39
N TRP A 23 0.00 -13.41 6.95
CA TRP A 23 -0.76 -12.53 7.85
C TRP A 23 -1.54 -11.44 7.11
N PRO A 24 -2.73 -11.05 7.61
CA PRO A 24 -3.51 -9.98 7.01
C PRO A 24 -2.92 -8.59 7.30
N ASN A 25 -3.40 -7.59 6.58
CA ASN A 25 -3.08 -6.17 6.79
C ASN A 25 -4.32 -5.39 7.26
N VAL A 26 -4.18 -4.06 7.38
CA VAL A 26 -5.23 -3.15 7.86
C VAL A 26 -6.53 -3.23 7.03
N ASP A 27 -6.42 -3.49 5.73
CA ASP A 27 -7.56 -3.50 4.80
C ASP A 27 -8.44 -4.75 4.97
N ALA A 28 -7.91 -5.80 5.61
CA ALA A 28 -8.68 -7.00 5.93
C ALA A 28 -9.74 -6.77 7.02
N HIS A 29 -9.66 -5.65 7.76
CA HIS A 29 -10.51 -5.41 8.93
C HIS A 29 -11.24 -4.06 8.93
N SER A 30 -10.67 -3.02 8.32
CA SER A 30 -11.24 -1.66 8.35
C SER A 30 -12.67 -1.60 7.81
N GLY A 31 -12.95 -2.29 6.70
CA GLY A 31 -14.26 -2.25 6.03
C GLY A 31 -15.43 -2.74 6.89
N VAL A 32 -15.27 -3.84 7.65
CA VAL A 32 -16.36 -4.37 8.48
C VAL A 32 -16.73 -3.46 9.64
N LEU A 33 -15.78 -2.65 10.12
CA LEU A 33 -16.05 -1.65 11.15
C LEU A 33 -16.88 -0.49 10.56
N LEU A 34 -16.49 0.02 9.39
CA LEU A 34 -17.25 1.08 8.71
C LEU A 34 -18.70 0.64 8.44
N GLN A 35 -18.88 -0.58 7.92
CA GLN A 35 -20.20 -1.13 7.63
C GLN A 35 -21.05 -1.31 8.89
N TYR A 36 -20.45 -1.77 9.99
CA TYR A 36 -21.14 -1.97 11.26
C TYR A 36 -21.73 -0.66 11.80
N TYR A 37 -20.96 0.43 11.69
CA TYR A 37 -21.41 1.77 12.10
C TYR A 37 -22.24 2.51 11.04
N GLY A 38 -22.67 1.83 9.97
CA GLY A 38 -23.63 2.37 9.01
C GLY A 38 -23.03 3.00 7.75
N MET A 39 -21.70 3.12 7.64
CA MET A 39 -21.05 3.58 6.42
C MET A 39 -20.86 2.39 5.47
N LYS A 40 -21.80 2.23 4.52
CA LYS A 40 -21.88 1.08 3.62
C LYS A 40 -21.50 1.41 2.18
N GLU A 41 -21.27 2.68 1.89
CA GLU A 41 -20.93 3.24 0.59
C GLU A 41 -19.45 2.94 0.27
N MET A 42 -19.14 1.71 -0.12
CA MET A 42 -17.75 1.25 -0.33
C MET A 42 -16.94 2.14 -1.28
N ASN A 43 -17.58 2.75 -2.29
CA ASN A 43 -16.94 3.70 -3.20
C ASN A 43 -16.37 4.94 -2.47
N TYR A 44 -16.87 5.26 -1.28
CA TYR A 44 -16.43 6.38 -0.46
C TYR A 44 -15.23 6.05 0.46
N TYR A 45 -14.87 4.78 0.64
CA TYR A 45 -13.83 4.38 1.60
C TYR A 45 -12.46 4.99 1.28
N THR A 46 -12.13 5.14 0.00
CA THR A 46 -10.86 5.77 -0.43
C THR A 46 -10.78 7.24 -0.05
N VAL A 47 -11.91 7.93 0.11
CA VAL A 47 -11.93 9.32 0.60
C VAL A 47 -11.42 9.38 2.05
N LEU A 48 -11.91 8.48 2.92
CA LEU A 48 -11.46 8.38 4.31
C LEU A 48 -9.97 8.05 4.38
N PHE A 49 -9.50 7.17 3.50
CA PHE A 49 -8.09 6.86 3.38
C PHE A 49 -7.26 8.10 3.00
N GLY A 50 -7.71 8.88 2.00
CA GLY A 50 -7.06 10.12 1.60
C GLY A 50 -6.96 11.15 2.75
N VAL A 51 -8.05 11.36 3.49
CA VAL A 51 -8.08 12.27 4.65
C VAL A 51 -7.08 11.83 5.72
N SER A 52 -7.04 10.53 6.06
CA SER A 52 -6.08 9.99 7.03
C SER A 52 -4.63 10.13 6.54
N ARG A 53 -4.37 9.81 5.26
CA ARG A 53 -3.03 9.85 4.67
C ARG A 53 -2.46 11.28 4.59
N ALA A 54 -3.31 12.30 4.50
CA ALA A 54 -2.91 13.70 4.48
C ALA A 54 -2.01 14.08 5.69
N LEU A 55 -2.29 13.52 6.86
CA LEU A 55 -1.51 13.79 8.08
C LEU A 55 -0.02 13.41 7.92
N GLY A 56 0.28 12.27 7.31
CA GLY A 56 1.66 11.82 7.11
C GLY A 56 2.36 12.55 5.97
N VAL A 57 1.71 12.63 4.79
CA VAL A 57 2.35 13.21 3.59
C VAL A 57 2.58 14.71 3.74
N LEU A 58 1.66 15.45 4.38
CA LEU A 58 1.83 16.88 4.60
C LEU A 58 2.88 17.16 5.69
N ALA A 59 2.97 16.33 6.73
CA ALA A 59 4.05 16.45 7.71
C ALA A 59 5.44 16.23 7.07
N SER A 60 5.56 15.21 6.21
CA SER A 60 6.78 14.99 5.43
C SER A 60 7.08 16.19 4.52
N LEU A 61 6.06 16.71 3.83
CA LEU A 61 6.20 17.84 2.92
C LEU A 61 6.74 19.10 3.62
N VAL A 62 6.28 19.39 4.85
CA VAL A 62 6.81 20.49 5.66
C VAL A 62 8.31 20.31 5.90
N TRP A 63 8.74 19.11 6.26
CA TRP A 63 10.16 18.80 6.46
C TRP A 63 10.97 18.87 5.18
N ASP A 64 10.44 18.39 4.06
CA ASP A 64 11.12 18.48 2.77
C ASP A 64 11.42 19.95 2.40
N ARG A 65 10.55 20.89 2.78
CA ARG A 65 10.78 22.33 2.60
C ARG A 65 11.79 22.88 3.60
N ALA A 66 11.65 22.51 4.87
CA ALA A 66 12.58 22.92 5.92
C ALA A 66 14.03 22.49 5.63
N LEU A 67 14.22 21.31 5.04
CA LEU A 67 15.52 20.76 4.66
C LEU A 67 15.99 21.19 3.26
N GLY A 68 15.17 21.92 2.50
CA GLY A 68 15.52 22.37 1.15
C GLY A 68 15.75 21.22 0.16
N LEU A 69 15.01 20.12 0.27
CA LEU A 69 15.19 18.97 -0.64
C LEU A 69 14.93 19.39 -2.11
N PRO A 70 15.79 18.95 -3.06
CA PRO A 70 15.70 19.35 -4.46
C PRO A 70 14.55 18.66 -5.19
N ILE A 71 14.32 19.04 -6.44
CA ILE A 71 13.36 18.36 -7.33
C ILE A 71 13.75 16.88 -7.54
N GLU A 72 12.80 15.98 -7.36
CA GLU A 72 12.95 14.58 -7.75
C GLU A 72 12.93 14.49 -9.28
N ARG A 73 14.04 14.04 -9.90
CA ARG A 73 14.19 13.97 -11.36
C ARG A 73 14.84 12.65 -11.80
N PRO A 74 14.11 11.52 -11.74
CA PRO A 74 14.63 10.23 -12.22
C PRO A 74 14.79 10.25 -13.74
N LYS A 75 15.71 9.43 -14.25
CA LYS A 75 15.94 9.27 -15.70
C LYS A 75 15.13 8.11 -16.24
N SER A 76 14.23 8.38 -17.18
CA SER A 76 13.49 7.35 -17.91
C SER A 76 14.35 6.72 -19.01
N LEU A 77 14.18 5.41 -19.22
CA LEU A 77 14.84 4.65 -20.29
C LEU A 77 13.80 3.78 -21.00
N SER A 78 13.85 3.72 -22.32
CA SER A 78 13.08 2.75 -23.10
C SER A 78 13.74 1.37 -23.07
N THR A 79 12.99 0.33 -23.42
CA THR A 79 13.54 -1.03 -23.57
C THR A 79 14.73 -1.07 -24.53
N ASP A 80 14.70 -0.32 -25.63
CA ASP A 80 15.83 -0.26 -26.58
C ASP A 80 17.10 0.32 -25.97
N LEU A 81 16.96 1.38 -25.16
CA LEU A 81 18.09 1.97 -24.45
C LEU A 81 18.65 1.02 -23.39
N LEU A 82 17.78 0.28 -22.70
CA LEU A 82 18.20 -0.75 -21.74
C LEU A 82 18.93 -1.90 -22.43
N MET A 83 18.42 -2.41 -23.56
CA MET A 83 19.08 -3.45 -24.35
C MET A 83 20.44 -2.98 -24.88
N LYS A 84 20.53 -1.73 -25.33
CA LYS A 84 21.80 -1.14 -25.77
C LYS A 84 22.79 -1.04 -24.62
N ALA A 85 22.36 -0.62 -23.44
CA ALA A 85 23.22 -0.53 -22.25
C ALA A 85 23.72 -1.91 -21.81
N ALA A 86 22.85 -2.93 -21.79
CA ALA A 86 23.22 -4.29 -21.40
C ALA A 86 24.19 -4.98 -22.37
N LYS A 87 24.11 -4.66 -23.68
CA LYS A 87 25.05 -5.17 -24.70
C LYS A 87 26.39 -4.44 -24.73
N ALA A 88 26.47 -3.26 -24.13
CA ALA A 88 27.68 -2.45 -24.04
C ALA A 88 28.48 -2.72 -22.76
N ALA A 89 27.91 -3.49 -21.82
CA ALA A 89 28.57 -4.03 -20.63
C ALA A 89 29.17 -5.41 -20.91
#